data_AF-A0A7Y4WRD2-F1
#
_entry.id   AF-A0A7Y4WRD2-F1
#
_cell.length_a   1.000
_cell.length_b   1.000
_cell.length_c   1.000
_cell.angle_alpha   90.00
_cell.angle_beta   90.00
_cell.angle_gamma   90.00
#
_symmetry.space_group_name_H-M   'P 1'
#
loop_
_entity.id
_entity.type
_entity.pdbx_description
1 polymer ?
#
loop_
_entity_poly.entity_id
_entity_poly.type
_entity_poly.pdbx_seq_one_letter_code
_entity_poly.pdbx_strand_id
1 'polypeptide(L)'
;MSHLHTTAAALIALGVTVSCAQSDPAAPGTVQTSAGAIVVEELATGLVHPWGLAFLPDGRLLVTEREGRLRILGRNNKLSTPFEGVPAVSGRGQGGLLDVALDPQFKTNRTIYLSFAEGSEDGTTSTALASAKLGNNRLEDTKVIFRQLPK
;
A
#
# COMPACT_ATOMS: atom_id res chain seq x y z
N MET A 1 22.51 -65.29 -33.60
CA MET A 1 21.94 -64.86 -32.30
C MET A 1 22.54 -63.49 -32.01
N SER A 2 21.68 -62.48 -32.14
CA SER A 2 21.96 -61.05 -32.18
C SER A 2 22.18 -60.47 -30.78
N HIS A 3 23.27 -59.74 -30.58
CA HIS A 3 23.46 -58.88 -29.40
C HIS A 3 23.56 -57.42 -29.85
N LEU A 4 22.49 -56.66 -29.59
CA LEU A 4 22.44 -55.20 -29.68
C LEU A 4 23.13 -54.63 -28.42
N HIS A 5 24.13 -53.77 -28.60
CA HIS A 5 24.62 -52.90 -27.51
C HIS A 5 23.90 -51.55 -27.60
N THR A 6 23.13 -51.23 -26.55
CA THR A 6 22.47 -49.95 -26.34
C THR A 6 23.42 -49.05 -25.55
N THR A 7 23.93 -47.97 -26.15
CA THR A 7 24.66 -46.91 -25.44
C THR A 7 23.70 -45.76 -25.12
N ALA A 8 23.56 -45.47 -23.83
CA ALA A 8 22.77 -44.37 -23.30
C ALA A 8 23.50 -43.03 -23.47
N ALA A 9 22.81 -42.02 -24.01
CA ALA A 9 23.29 -40.64 -24.06
C ALA A 9 22.89 -39.90 -22.79
N ALA A 10 23.87 -39.37 -22.05
CA ALA A 10 23.65 -38.54 -20.87
C ALA A 10 23.27 -37.11 -21.30
N LEU A 11 22.06 -36.65 -20.95
CA LEU A 11 21.67 -35.25 -21.06
C LEU A 11 22.30 -34.44 -19.92
N ILE A 12 23.17 -33.49 -20.26
CA ILE A 12 23.65 -32.47 -19.33
C ILE A 12 22.63 -31.33 -19.34
N ALA A 13 21.83 -31.20 -18.28
CA ALA A 13 20.92 -30.08 -18.09
C ALA A 13 21.71 -28.86 -17.60
N LEU A 14 21.89 -27.86 -18.48
CA LEU A 14 22.40 -26.54 -18.11
C LEU A 14 21.32 -25.79 -17.32
N GLY A 15 21.47 -25.71 -16.01
CA GLY A 15 20.63 -24.88 -15.15
C GLY A 15 20.95 -23.40 -15.36
N VAL A 16 20.09 -22.68 -16.06
CA VAL A 16 20.12 -21.22 -16.12
C VAL A 16 19.57 -20.69 -14.79
N THR A 17 20.45 -20.23 -13.91
CA THR A 17 20.05 -19.50 -12.72
C THR A 17 19.67 -18.08 -13.13
N VAL A 18 18.36 -17.82 -13.19
CA VAL A 18 17.85 -16.45 -13.26
C VAL A 18 18.14 -15.80 -11.91
N SER A 19 19.21 -15.02 -11.84
CA SER A 19 19.49 -14.16 -10.70
C SER A 19 18.55 -12.96 -10.78
N CYS A 20 17.49 -12.97 -9.99
CA CYS A 20 16.66 -11.79 -9.79
C CYS A 20 17.52 -10.75 -9.07
N ALA A 21 17.95 -9.70 -9.78
CA ALA A 21 18.57 -8.54 -9.15
C ALA A 21 17.54 -7.89 -8.22
N GLN A 22 17.67 -8.14 -6.91
CA GLN A 22 16.95 -7.39 -5.90
C GLN A 22 17.54 -5.99 -5.87
N SER A 23 16.75 -5.00 -6.25
CA SER A 23 17.09 -3.59 -6.06
C SER A 23 17.08 -3.30 -4.57
N ASP A 24 18.26 -3.19 -3.97
CA ASP A 24 18.40 -2.72 -2.59
C ASP A 24 17.93 -1.27 -2.49
N PRO A 25 17.25 -0.88 -1.38
CA PRO A 25 16.92 0.51 -1.15
C PRO A 25 18.18 1.36 -1.11
N ALA A 26 18.15 2.54 -1.73
CA ALA A 26 19.28 3.46 -1.77
C ALA A 26 19.72 3.82 -0.35
N ALA A 27 21.03 3.86 -0.11
CA ALA A 27 21.59 4.26 1.17
C ALA A 27 21.10 5.66 1.58
N PRO A 28 20.88 5.93 2.89
CA PRO A 28 20.43 7.24 3.34
C PRO A 28 21.34 8.36 2.83
N GLY A 29 20.75 9.34 2.15
CA GLY A 29 21.44 10.49 1.59
C GLY A 29 21.42 11.68 2.53
N THR A 30 22.49 12.48 2.58
CA THR A 30 22.48 13.76 3.30
C THR A 30 22.03 14.88 2.38
N VAL A 31 21.00 15.63 2.78
CA VAL A 31 20.47 16.79 2.07
C VAL A 31 20.76 18.06 2.86
N GLN A 32 21.29 19.08 2.20
CA GLN A 32 21.51 20.39 2.82
C GLN A 32 20.23 21.23 2.76
N THR A 33 19.86 21.82 3.88
CA THR A 33 18.72 22.75 3.99
C THR A 33 19.18 24.08 4.57
N SER A 34 18.35 25.13 4.51
CA SER A 34 18.64 26.40 5.18
C SER A 34 18.77 26.28 6.70
N ALA A 35 18.25 25.21 7.31
CA ALA A 35 18.34 24.92 8.74
C ALA A 35 19.48 23.94 9.10
N GLY A 36 20.29 23.51 8.11
CA GLY A 36 21.38 22.55 8.29
C GLY A 36 21.18 21.25 7.51
N ALA A 37 22.12 20.33 7.69
CA ALA A 37 22.12 19.03 7.02
C ALA A 37 21.11 18.07 7.67
N ILE A 38 20.31 17.38 6.85
CA ILE A 38 19.41 16.31 7.26
C ILE A 38 19.77 15.01 6.54
N VAL A 39 19.48 13.87 7.16
CA VAL A 39 19.57 12.56 6.51
C VAL A 39 18.19 12.16 6.02
N VAL A 40 18.10 11.79 4.74
CA VAL A 40 16.88 11.34 4.07
C VAL A 40 17.07 9.88 3.68
N GLU A 41 16.15 9.03 4.12
CA GLU A 41 16.11 7.62 3.79
C GLU A 41 14.82 7.31 3.03
N GLU A 42 14.95 6.66 1.87
CA GLU A 42 13.79 6.18 1.11
C GLU A 42 13.32 4.84 1.68
N LEU A 43 12.16 4.84 2.34
CA LEU A 43 11.61 3.63 2.93
C LEU A 43 10.81 2.77 1.95
N ALA A 44 10.30 3.34 0.86
CA ALA A 44 9.50 2.59 -0.12
C ALA A 44 9.42 3.33 -1.46
N THR A 45 9.40 2.54 -2.55
CA THR A 45 9.07 2.99 -3.90
C THR A 45 7.77 2.34 -4.38
N GLY A 46 7.24 2.79 -5.52
CA GLY A 46 6.04 2.19 -6.13
C GLY A 46 4.71 2.58 -5.45
N LEU A 47 4.74 3.58 -4.57
CA LEU A 47 3.53 4.30 -4.15
C LEU A 47 3.02 5.19 -5.29
N VAL A 48 1.71 5.35 -5.42
CA VAL A 48 1.09 6.25 -6.41
C VAL A 48 0.31 7.32 -5.69
N HIS A 49 0.81 8.56 -5.74
CA HIS A 49 0.22 9.71 -5.03
C HIS A 49 -0.13 9.39 -3.55
N PRO A 50 0.85 8.99 -2.71
CA PRO A 50 0.59 8.79 -1.29
C PRO A 50 0.08 10.09 -0.64
N TRP A 51 -0.89 9.99 0.27
CA TRP A 51 -1.58 11.16 0.82
C TRP A 51 -1.52 11.24 2.35
N GLY A 52 -2.06 10.24 3.04
CA GLY A 52 -2.05 10.14 4.50
C GLY A 52 -1.35 8.88 4.98
N LEU A 53 -0.93 8.88 6.24
CA LEU A 53 -0.36 7.72 6.91
C LEU A 53 -0.72 7.66 8.39
N ALA A 54 -0.76 6.44 8.92
CA ALA A 54 -0.89 6.20 10.35
C ALA A 54 0.06 5.08 10.80
N PHE A 55 0.74 5.29 11.94
CA PHE A 55 1.57 4.27 12.56
C PHE A 55 0.71 3.21 13.23
N LEU A 56 0.87 1.96 12.81
CA LEU A 56 0.27 0.81 13.49
C LEU A 56 1.06 0.48 14.78
N PRO A 57 0.41 -0.08 15.81
CA PRO A 57 1.07 -0.37 17.09
C PRO A 57 2.27 -1.33 17.02
N ASP A 58 2.39 -2.10 15.93
CA ASP A 58 3.48 -3.03 15.68
C ASP A 58 4.63 -2.42 14.86
N GLY A 59 4.59 -1.12 14.61
CA GLY A 59 5.63 -0.37 13.88
C GLY A 59 5.50 -0.42 12.36
N ARG A 60 4.44 -1.03 11.82
CA ARG A 60 4.08 -0.90 10.41
C ARG A 60 3.41 0.45 10.16
N LEU A 61 3.35 0.86 8.90
CA LEU A 61 2.64 2.06 8.47
C LEU A 61 1.44 1.67 7.62
N LEU A 62 0.28 2.25 7.91
CA LEU A 62 -0.88 2.22 7.03
C LEU A 62 -0.83 3.48 6.16
N VAL A 63 -0.88 3.34 4.84
CA VAL A 63 -0.67 4.43 3.88
C VAL A 63 -1.86 4.51 2.93
N THR A 64 -2.43 5.70 2.76
CA THR A 64 -3.44 5.97 1.74
C THR A 64 -2.80 6.51 0.47
N GLU A 65 -3.35 6.14 -0.66
CA GLU A 65 -2.96 6.62 -1.98
C GLU A 65 -4.20 7.23 -2.64
N ARG A 66 -4.05 8.44 -3.17
CA ARG A 66 -5.15 9.26 -3.70
C ARG A 66 -6.03 8.51 -4.70
N GLU A 67 -5.45 7.57 -5.45
CA GLU A 67 -6.16 6.71 -6.42
C GLU A 67 -7.20 5.75 -5.81
N GLY A 68 -7.39 5.73 -4.49
CA GLY A 68 -8.36 4.85 -3.83
C GLY A 68 -7.74 3.59 -3.23
N ARG A 69 -6.42 3.56 -3.02
CA ARG A 69 -5.72 2.38 -2.51
C ARG A 69 -5.24 2.61 -1.08
N LEU A 70 -5.43 1.61 -0.24
CA LEU A 70 -4.89 1.55 1.12
C LEU A 70 -3.85 0.43 1.17
N ARG A 71 -2.67 0.71 1.71
CA ARG A 71 -1.55 -0.25 1.73
C ARG A 71 -0.86 -0.27 3.09
N ILE A 72 -0.21 -1.38 3.41
CA ILE A 72 0.71 -1.46 4.54
C ILE A 72 2.15 -1.37 4.04
N LEU A 73 2.95 -0.49 4.63
CA LEU A 73 4.40 -0.55 4.58
C LEU A 73 4.90 -1.33 5.81
N GLY A 74 5.49 -2.49 5.55
CA GLY A 74 6.05 -3.37 6.57
C GLY A 74 7.34 -2.82 7.18
N ARG A 75 7.73 -3.35 8.34
CA ARG A 75 9.01 -3.03 9.01
C ARG A 75 10.26 -3.38 8.19
N ASN A 76 10.08 -4.20 7.16
CA ASN A 76 11.11 -4.59 6.20
C ASN A 76 11.08 -3.73 4.94
N ASN A 77 10.42 -2.56 4.99
CA ASN A 77 10.28 -1.62 3.88
C ASN A 77 9.57 -2.20 2.64
N LYS A 78 8.80 -3.29 2.81
CA LYS A 78 7.99 -3.88 1.73
C LYS A 78 6.54 -3.41 1.81
N LEU A 79 6.01 -2.97 0.68
CA LEU A 79 4.60 -2.63 0.53
C LEU A 79 3.73 -3.87 0.32
N SER A 80 2.59 -3.94 0.99
CA SER A 80 1.56 -4.95 0.75
C SER A 80 0.87 -4.72 -0.61
N THR A 81 0.09 -5.70 -1.08
CA THR A 81 -0.94 -5.42 -2.09
C THR A 81 -1.96 -4.40 -1.56
N PRO A 82 -2.67 -3.68 -2.43
CA PRO A 82 -3.79 -2.83 -2.01
C PRO A 82 -4.86 -3.62 -1.25
N PHE A 83 -5.43 -3.00 -0.23
CA PHE A 83 -6.53 -3.56 0.53
C PHE A 83 -7.82 -3.55 -0.30
N GLU A 84 -8.60 -4.61 -0.17
CA GLU A 84 -9.99 -4.65 -0.65
C GLU A 84 -10.94 -3.93 0.32
N GLY A 85 -12.15 -3.60 -0.12
CA GLY A 85 -13.19 -3.02 0.74
C GLY A 85 -12.98 -1.55 1.13
N VAL A 86 -11.97 -0.89 0.56
CA VAL A 86 -11.80 0.57 0.61
C VAL A 86 -13.01 1.22 -0.08
N PRO A 87 -13.60 2.30 0.48
CA PRO A 87 -14.69 3.03 -0.18
C PRO A 87 -14.33 3.45 -1.61
N ALA A 88 -15.32 3.46 -2.50
CA ALA A 88 -15.13 4.05 -3.82
C ALA A 88 -14.85 5.56 -3.67
N VAL A 89 -13.81 6.04 -4.35
CA VAL A 89 -13.36 7.44 -4.27
C VAL A 89 -13.43 8.12 -5.63
N SER A 90 -13.60 9.44 -5.65
CA SER A 90 -13.44 10.26 -6.85
C SER A 90 -12.01 10.84 -6.90
N GLY A 91 -11.10 10.13 -7.57
CA GLY A 91 -9.69 10.51 -7.74
C GLY A 91 -9.46 11.58 -8.82
N ARG A 92 -10.03 12.78 -8.66
CA ARG A 92 -9.87 13.91 -9.61
C ARG A 92 -9.39 15.17 -8.90
N GLY A 93 -8.47 15.91 -9.52
CA GLY A 93 -7.95 17.16 -8.94
C GLY A 93 -7.32 16.91 -7.57
N GLN A 94 -7.88 17.49 -6.51
CA GLN A 94 -7.44 17.25 -5.12
C GLN A 94 -8.20 16.10 -4.43
N GLY A 95 -9.22 15.53 -5.08
CA GLY A 95 -10.01 14.43 -4.56
C GLY A 95 -9.32 13.07 -4.69
N GLY A 96 -9.74 12.13 -3.85
CA GLY A 96 -9.23 10.77 -3.81
C GLY A 96 -9.51 10.08 -2.47
N LEU A 97 -8.79 9.00 -2.19
CA LEU A 97 -8.65 8.53 -0.81
C LEU A 97 -7.75 9.50 -0.07
N LEU A 98 -8.28 10.00 1.04
CA LEU A 98 -7.70 11.09 1.78
C LEU A 98 -7.00 10.54 3.03
N ASP A 99 -7.29 11.06 4.22
CA ASP A 99 -6.51 10.79 5.43
C ASP A 99 -6.92 9.46 6.08
N VAL A 100 -6.04 8.90 6.91
CA VAL A 100 -6.32 7.73 7.73
C VAL A 100 -5.96 7.97 9.19
N ALA A 101 -6.87 7.65 10.09
CA ALA A 101 -6.64 7.67 11.53
C ALA A 101 -7.01 6.33 12.16
N LEU A 102 -6.25 5.93 13.19
CA LEU A 102 -6.62 4.79 14.02
C LEU A 102 -7.55 5.25 15.13
N ASP A 103 -8.52 4.40 15.47
CA ASP A 103 -9.30 4.60 16.69
C ASP A 103 -8.38 4.56 17.93
N PRO A 104 -8.63 5.37 18.98
CA PRO A 104 -7.82 5.33 20.21
C PRO A 104 -7.71 3.94 20.85
N GLN A 105 -8.71 3.08 20.65
CA GLN A 105 -8.77 1.69 21.11
C GLN A 105 -8.41 0.68 20.01
N PHE A 106 -7.67 1.08 18.96
CA PHE A 106 -7.32 0.24 17.82
C PHE A 106 -6.73 -1.13 18.20
N LYS A 107 -5.93 -1.21 19.26
CA LYS A 107 -5.35 -2.47 19.75
C LYS A 107 -6.40 -3.54 20.08
N THR A 108 -7.62 -3.12 20.42
CA THR A 108 -8.72 -4.04 20.78
C THR A 108 -9.81 -4.12 19.72
N ASN A 109 -10.15 -3.01 19.06
CA ASN A 109 -11.28 -2.97 18.11
C ASN A 109 -10.87 -3.01 16.63
N ARG A 110 -9.59 -2.72 16.32
CA ARG A 110 -9.02 -2.60 14.97
C ARG A 110 -9.73 -1.58 14.07
N THR A 111 -10.44 -0.62 14.65
CA THR A 111 -11.20 0.40 13.89
C THR A 111 -10.27 1.48 13.34
N ILE A 112 -10.44 1.80 12.07
CA ILE A 112 -9.82 2.95 11.40
C ILE A 112 -10.88 3.88 10.85
N TYR A 113 -10.48 5.13 10.64
CA TYR A 113 -11.25 6.15 9.98
C TYR A 113 -10.54 6.58 8.70
N LEU A 114 -11.31 6.74 7.62
CA LEU A 114 -10.82 7.19 6.32
C LEU A 114 -11.63 8.40 5.90
N SER A 115 -10.96 9.53 5.64
CA SER A 115 -11.59 10.57 4.84
C SER A 115 -11.39 10.26 3.35
N PHE A 116 -12.32 10.69 2.51
CA PHE A 116 -12.23 10.50 1.06
C PHE A 116 -13.14 11.47 0.32
N ALA A 117 -12.82 11.74 -0.95
CA ALA A 117 -13.73 12.42 -1.86
C ALA A 117 -14.76 11.42 -2.38
N GLU A 118 -16.02 11.59 -1.99
CA GLU A 118 -17.14 10.75 -2.41
C GLU A 118 -17.89 11.45 -3.55
N GLY A 119 -17.92 10.81 -4.72
CA GLY A 119 -18.71 11.29 -5.86
C GLY A 119 -20.21 11.09 -5.68
N SER A 120 -20.99 11.76 -6.53
CA SER A 120 -22.40 11.49 -6.79
C SER A 120 -22.64 11.24 -8.27
N GLU A 121 -23.85 10.76 -8.59
CA GLU A 121 -24.26 10.43 -9.96
C GLU A 121 -24.25 11.63 -10.92
N ASP A 122 -24.45 12.84 -10.39
CA ASP A 122 -24.40 14.10 -11.14
C ASP A 122 -22.97 14.62 -11.40
N GLY A 123 -21.95 13.90 -10.93
CA GLY A 123 -20.55 14.25 -11.13
C GLY A 123 -19.97 15.24 -10.11
N THR A 124 -20.75 15.69 -9.13
CA THR A 124 -20.24 16.50 -8.01
C THR A 124 -19.49 15.62 -6.98
N THR A 125 -18.70 16.25 -6.11
CA THR A 125 -17.83 15.52 -5.17
C THR A 125 -17.72 16.29 -3.87
N SER A 126 -17.90 15.60 -2.74
CA SER A 126 -17.68 16.18 -1.42
C SER A 126 -16.83 15.28 -0.53
N THR A 127 -16.35 15.84 0.58
CA THR A 127 -15.63 15.07 1.58
C THR A 127 -16.60 14.18 2.36
N ALA A 128 -16.23 12.91 2.53
CA ALA A 128 -16.91 11.95 3.39
C ALA A 128 -15.92 11.32 4.37
N LEU A 129 -16.45 10.75 5.45
CA LEU A 129 -15.70 9.99 6.45
C LEU A 129 -16.31 8.60 6.59
N ALA A 130 -15.49 7.56 6.53
CA ALA A 130 -15.89 6.19 6.79
C ALA A 130 -15.16 5.62 8.02
N SER A 131 -15.86 4.81 8.80
CA SER A 131 -15.25 3.88 9.77
C SER A 131 -15.18 2.48 9.16
N ALA A 132 -14.11 1.75 9.41
CA ALA A 132 -14.00 0.34 9.04
C ALA A 132 -13.13 -0.41 10.04
N LYS A 133 -13.25 -1.73 10.11
CA LYS A 133 -12.26 -2.58 10.79
C LYS A 133 -11.16 -2.93 9.82
N LEU A 134 -9.92 -2.69 10.19
CA LEU A 134 -8.77 -3.16 9.43
C LEU A 134 -8.75 -4.69 9.53
N GLY A 135 -8.79 -5.41 8.41
CA GLY A 135 -8.63 -6.86 8.32
C GLY A 135 -7.17 -7.27 8.12
N ASN A 136 -6.91 -8.37 7.43
CA ASN A 136 -5.54 -8.77 7.02
C ASN A 136 -5.12 -8.13 5.69
N ASN A 137 -6.02 -8.17 4.70
CA ASN A 137 -5.83 -7.64 3.34
C ASN A 137 -7.08 -6.92 2.81
N ARG A 138 -8.02 -6.60 3.71
CA ARG A 138 -9.29 -5.97 3.37
C ARG A 138 -9.79 -5.12 4.52
N LEU A 139 -10.68 -4.19 4.23
CA LEU A 139 -11.51 -3.52 5.22
C LEU A 139 -12.81 -4.27 5.41
N GLU A 140 -13.23 -4.39 6.66
CA GLU A 140 -14.45 -5.05 7.09
C GLU A 140 -15.39 -4.01 7.71
N ASP A 141 -16.70 -4.26 7.62
CA ASP A 141 -17.73 -3.39 8.20
C ASP A 141 -17.61 -1.90 7.81
N THR A 142 -17.12 -1.63 6.59
CA THR A 142 -16.94 -0.25 6.09
C THR A 142 -18.28 0.48 6.06
N LYS A 143 -18.36 1.57 6.83
CA LYS A 143 -19.56 2.40 6.95
C LYS A 143 -19.19 3.87 6.80
N VAL A 144 -19.86 4.57 5.89
CA VAL A 144 -19.78 6.03 5.81
C VAL A 144 -20.57 6.61 7.00
N ILE A 145 -19.87 7.38 7.83
CA ILE A 145 -20.39 7.96 9.08
C ILE A 145 -20.59 9.47 8.99
N PHE A 146 -20.01 10.14 7.99
CA PHE A 146 -20.25 11.55 7.70
C PHE A 146 -20.15 11.83 6.21
N ARG A 147 -20.98 12.77 5.74
CA ARG A 147 -20.93 13.33 4.39
C ARG A 147 -21.10 14.84 4.48
N GLN A 148 -20.18 15.57 3.85
CA GLN A 148 -20.39 16.97 3.59
C GLN A 148 -21.51 17.13 2.55
N LEU A 149 -22.46 18.02 2.85
CA LEU A 149 -23.55 18.43 1.95
C LEU A 149 -23.53 19.97 1.80
N PRO A 150 -23.94 20.52 0.65
CA PRO A 150 -24.18 19.80 -0.61
C PRO A 150 -22.89 19.17 -1.16
N LYS A 151 -23.06 18.35 -2.19
CA LYS A 151 -21.95 17.84 -2.99
C LYS A 151 -21.57 18.79 -4.11
#